data_AF-A0A382JCY3-F1
#
_entry.id   AF-A0A382JCY3-F1
#
_cell.length_a   1.000
_cell.length_b   1.000
_cell.length_c   1.000
_cell.angle_alpha   90.00
_cell.angle_beta   90.00
_cell.angle_gamma   90.00
#
_symmetry.space_group_name_H-M   'P 1'
#
loop_
_entity.id
_entity.type
_entity.pdbx_description
1 polymer ?
#
loop_
_entity_poly.entity_id
_entity_poly.type
_entity_poly.pdbx_seq_one_letter_code
_entity_poly.pdbx_strand_id
1 'polypeptide(L)' 'VGLSDANLSKKELCEKIQQYVPNFIFQEAAIGKDPDQRNYVVSNKKIEDTGFSPIYSLDLGIQELAKGYVMIKNSKYGNI' A
#
# COMPACT_ATOMS: atom_id res chain seq x y z
N VAL A 1 6.24 -10.43 0.91
CA VAL A 1 7.38 -10.66 1.84
C VAL A 1 8.65 -10.44 1.05
N GLY A 2 9.67 -9.76 1.61
CA GLY A 2 10.92 -9.53 0.88
C GLY A 2 11.08 -8.18 0.18
N LEU A 3 10.11 -7.26 0.24
CA LEU A 3 10.27 -5.93 -0.36
C LEU A 3 10.90 -4.98 0.66
N SER A 4 12.23 -5.00 0.74
CA SER A 4 13.01 -4.12 1.64
C SER A 4 12.89 -2.64 1.28
N ASP A 5 12.57 -2.33 0.03
CA ASP A 5 12.44 -0.95 -0.47
C ASP A 5 11.10 -0.28 -0.12
N ALA A 6 10.21 -0.98 0.60
CA ALA A 6 8.89 -0.49 0.99
C ALA A 6 8.67 -0.46 2.52
N ASN A 7 9.72 -0.12 3.27
CA ASN A 7 9.60 0.16 4.70
C ASN A 7 9.04 1.58 4.92
N LEU A 8 7.72 1.71 4.80
CA LEU A 8 7.00 2.99 4.87
C LEU A 8 5.99 2.98 6.02
N SER A 9 5.85 4.12 6.68
CA SER A 9 4.73 4.40 7.57
C SER A 9 3.40 4.48 6.82
N LYS A 10 2.28 4.39 7.54
CA LYS A 10 0.93 4.54 6.94
C LYS A 10 0.77 5.87 6.22
N LYS A 11 1.36 6.93 6.77
CA LYS A 11 1.35 8.26 6.17
C LYS A 11 2.11 8.29 4.84
N GLU A 12 3.35 7.81 4.83
CA GLU A 12 4.17 7.78 3.61
C GLU A 12 3.54 6.90 2.52
N LEU A 13 2.87 5.81 2.91
CA LEU A 13 2.08 5.00 1.99
C LEU A 13 0.92 5.78 1.38
N CYS A 14 0.17 6.53 2.19
CA CYS A 14 -0.91 7.39 1.69
C CYS A 14 -0.40 8.47 0.72
N GLU A 15 0.72 9.11 1.02
CA GLU A 15 1.37 10.09 0.13
C GLU A 15 1.80 9.45 -1.19
N LYS A 16 2.37 8.24 -1.13
CA LYS A 16 2.72 7.44 -2.32
C LYS A 16 1.50 7.10 -3.18
N ILE A 17 0.40 6.70 -2.55
CA ILE A 17 -0.87 6.43 -3.28
C ILE A 17 -1.38 7.70 -3.97
N GLN A 18 -1.30 8.85 -3.29
CA GLN A 18 -1.78 10.12 -3.83
C GLN A 18 -1.04 10.57 -5.10
N GLN A 19 0.23 10.16 -5.28
CA GLN A 19 0.98 10.40 -6.52
C GLN A 19 0.35 9.72 -7.75
N TYR A 20 -0.30 8.57 -7.55
CA TYR A 20 -0.95 7.80 -8.61
C TYR A 20 -2.46 8.04 -8.69
N VAL A 21 -3.08 8.41 -7.56
CA VAL A 21 -4.52 8.69 -7.45
C VAL A 21 -4.69 10.09 -6.85
N PRO A 22 -4.64 11.16 -7.66
CA PRO A 22 -4.64 12.54 -7.15
C PRO A 22 -5.88 12.92 -6.33
N ASN A 23 -7.02 12.29 -6.62
CA ASN A 23 -8.27 12.50 -5.90
C ASN A 23 -8.37 11.71 -4.58
N PHE A 24 -7.34 10.94 -4.23
CA PHE A 24 -7.25 10.28 -2.94
C PHE A 24 -6.95 11.32 -1.86
N ILE A 25 -7.96 11.61 -1.02
CA ILE A 25 -7.84 12.52 0.12
C ILE A 25 -7.83 11.65 1.38
N PHE A 26 -6.78 11.82 2.19
CA PHE A 26 -6.66 11.16 3.49
C PHE A 26 -6.46 12.22 4.58
N GLN A 27 -6.94 11.94 5.79
CA GLN A 27 -6.79 12.81 6.95
C GLN A 27 -6.19 12.01 8.10
N GLU A 28 -5.24 12.61 8.80
CA GLU A 28 -4.73 12.07 10.06
C GLU A 28 -5.69 12.45 11.18
N ALA A 29 -6.34 11.48 11.81
CA ALA A 29 -7.16 11.72 12.99
C ALA A 29 -6.24 11.89 14.22
N ALA A 30 -6.40 12.98 14.96
CA ALA A 30 -5.68 13.20 16.23
C ALA A 30 -6.21 12.31 17.38
N ILE A 31 -7.35 11.64 17.17
CA ILE A 31 -8.05 10.85 18.18
C ILE A 31 -8.15 9.40 17.69
N GLY A 32 -7.64 8.48 18.51
CA GLY A 32 -7.53 7.06 18.17
C GLY A 32 -6.09 6.70 17.84
N LYS A 33 -5.41 6.02 18.77
CA LYS A 33 -4.09 5.45 18.51
C LYS A 33 -4.28 4.21 17.63
N ASP A 34 -3.52 4.14 16.56
CA ASP A 34 -3.46 2.95 15.73
C ASP A 34 -3.18 1.72 16.61
N PRO A 35 -4.11 0.74 16.70
CA PRO A 35 -3.84 -0.49 17.44
C PRO A 35 -2.69 -1.28 16.79
N ASP A 36 -2.41 -1.00 15.52
CA ASP A 36 -1.26 -1.51 14.79
C ASP A 36 0.02 -0.77 15.19
N GLN A 37 0.68 -1.25 16.24
CA GLN A 37 1.93 -0.70 16.74
C GLN A 37 3.17 -1.28 16.03
N ARG A 38 3.04 -1.79 14.80
CA ARG A 38 4.16 -2.38 14.04
C ARG A 38 5.09 -1.31 13.47
N ASN A 39 5.67 -0.49 14.34
CA ASN A 39 6.65 0.54 14.01
C ASN A 39 8.08 -0.04 13.99
N TYR A 40 8.27 -1.22 13.39
CA TYR A 40 9.59 -1.84 13.25
C TYR A 40 9.89 -2.13 11.79
N VAL A 41 11.13 -1.86 11.40
CA VAL A 41 11.67 -2.21 10.08
C VAL A 41 12.01 -3.70 10.09
N VAL A 42 11.44 -4.46 9.16
CA VAL A 42 11.74 -5.90 9.01
C VAL A 42 12.87 -6.05 8.01
N SER A 43 13.97 -6.68 8.43
CA SER A 43 15.05 -7.06 7.52
C SER A 43 14.65 -8.28 6.70
N ASN A 44 14.72 -8.18 5.37
CA ASN A 44 14.52 -9.31 4.47
C ASN A 44 15.84 -9.97 4.01
N LYS A 45 16.97 -9.59 4.61
CA LYS A 45 18.30 -10.09 4.22
C LYS A 45 18.37 -11.62 4.10
N LYS A 46 17.75 -12.33 5.05
CA LYS A 46 17.73 -13.81 5.06
C LYS A 46 17.11 -14.43 3.81
N ILE A 47 16.08 -13.81 3.23
CA ILE A 47 15.45 -14.30 2.00
C ILE A 47 16.19 -13.79 0.76
N GLU A 48 16.70 -12.55 0.78
CA GLU A 48 17.54 -12.01 -0.29
C GLU A 48 18.83 -12.84 -0.48
N ASP A 49 19.45 -13.28 0.61
CA ASP A 49 20.64 -14.14 0.61
C ASP A 49 20.37 -15.52 -0.04
N THR A 50 19.11 -15.95 -0.19
CA THR A 50 18.77 -17.16 -0.96
C THR A 50 18.66 -16.91 -2.47
N GLY A 51 19.02 -15.71 -2.93
CA GLY A 51 18.87 -15.27 -4.33
C GLY A 51 17.46 -14.81 -4.70
N PHE A 52 16.57 -14.66 -3.71
CA PHE A 52 15.23 -14.14 -3.95
C PHE A 52 15.27 -12.62 -4.14
N SER A 53 14.70 -12.14 -5.22
CA SER A 53 14.48 -10.71 -5.46
C SER A 53 13.01 -10.46 -5.77
N PRO A 54 12.34 -9.50 -5.10
CA PRO A 54 10.99 -9.12 -5.48
C PRO A 54 11.00 -8.54 -6.90
N ILE A 55 10.12 -9.04 -7.76
CA ILE A 55 9.96 -8.56 -9.15
C ILE A 55 8.98 -7.38 -9.24
N TYR A 56 8.13 -7.21 -8.24
CA TYR A 56 7.08 -6.19 -8.20
C TYR A 56 7.39 -5.17 -7.11
N SER A 57 7.37 -3.89 -7.49
CA SER A 57 7.50 -2.77 -6.57
C SER A 57 6.15 -2.39 -5.96
N LEU A 58 6.20 -1.61 -4.88
CA LEU A 58 5.02 -0.99 -4.30
C LEU A 58 4.30 -0.11 -5.31
N ASP A 59 5.04 0.72 -6.05
CA ASP A 59 4.47 1.63 -7.05
C ASP A 59 3.72 0.87 -8.16
N LEU A 60 4.27 -0.26 -8.62
CA LEU A 60 3.59 -1.12 -9.59
C LEU A 60 2.29 -1.69 -9.00
N GLY A 61 2.34 -2.18 -7.75
CA GLY A 61 1.16 -2.69 -7.06
C GLY A 61 0.05 -1.63 -6.91
N ILE A 62 0.41 -0.38 -6.56
CA ILE A 62 -0.54 0.73 -6.45
C ILE A 62 -1.22 0.99 -7.81
N GLN A 63 -0.44 1.06 -8.90
CA GLN A 63 -1.00 1.29 -10.24
C GLN A 63 -1.92 0.17 -10.69
N GLU A 64 -1.55 -1.09 -10.45
CA GLU A 64 -2.36 -2.25 -10.84
C GLU A 64 -3.66 -2.31 -10.05
N LEU A 65 -3.63 -2.01 -8.75
CA LEU A 65 -4.84 -1.90 -7.94
C LEU A 65 -5.74 -0.76 -8.41
N ALA A 66 -5.18 0.42 -8.69
CA ALA A 66 -5.94 1.55 -9.18
C ALA A 66 -6.68 1.22 -10.49
N LYS A 67 -6.02 0.53 -11.43
CA LYS A 67 -6.66 0.03 -12.66
C LYS A 67 -7.73 -1.03 -12.38
N GLY A 68 -7.42 -1.99 -11.51
CA GLY A 68 -8.33 -3.10 -11.18
C GLY A 68 -9.63 -2.61 -10.54
N TYR A 69 -9.56 -1.65 -9.61
CA TYR A 69 -10.74 -1.11 -8.93
C TYR A 69 -11.71 -0.38 -9.86
N VAL A 70 -11.25 0.16 -11.01
CA VAL A 70 -12.14 0.72 -12.04
C VAL A 70 -13.03 -0.36 -12.66
N MET A 71 -12.55 -1.60 -12.75
CA MET A 71 -13.28 -2.71 -13.38
C MET A 71 -14.25 -3.40 -12.41
N ILE A 72 -13.99 -3.33 -11.10
CA ILE A 72 -14.80 -3.99 -10.08
C ILE A 72 -16.07 -3.19 -9.80
N LYS A 73 -17.21 -3.66 -10.31
CA LYS A 73 -18.53 -3.14 -9.92
C LYS A 73 -19.04 -3.88 -8.68
N ASN A 74 -18.94 -3.24 -7.51
CA ASN A 74 -19.48 -3.78 -6.24
C ASN A 74 -20.85 -3.17 -5.86
N SER A 75 -21.70 -2.89 -6.84
CA SER A 75 -23.04 -2.35 -6.59
C SER A 75 -24.03 -3.49 -6.31
N LYS A 76 -24.23 -3.83 -5.03
CA LYS A 76 -25.29 -4.78 -4.60
C LYS A 76 -26.70 -4.22 -4.77
N TYR A 77 -26.85 -2.90 -4.67
CA TYR A 77 -28.08 -2.17 -4.93
C TYR A 77 -27.69 -0.89 -5.66
N GLY A 78 -28.10 -0.77 -6.92
CA GLY A 78 -27.89 0.43 -7.72
C GLY A 78 -29.13 0.69 -8.54
N ASN A 79 -29.61 1.93 -8.53
CA ASN A 79 -30.64 2.37 -9.46
C ASN A 79 -29.98 2.46 -10.84
N ILE A 80 -30.18 1.45 -11.66
CA ILE A 80 -30.11 1.59 -13.12
C ILE A 80 -31.55 1.67 -13.59
#